data_AF-A0A3D1K0S7-F1
#
_entry.id   AF-A0A3D1K0S7-F1
#
_cell.length_a   1.000
_cell.length_b   1.000
_cell.length_c   1.000
_cell.angle_alpha   90.00
_cell.angle_beta   90.00
_cell.angle_gamma   90.00
#
_symmetry.space_group_name_H-M   'P 1'
#
loop_
_entity.id
_entity.type
_entity.pdbx_description
1 polymer ?
#
loop_
_entity_poly.entity_id
_entity_poly.type
_entity_poly.pdbx_seq_one_letter_code
_entity_poly.pdbx_strand_id
1 'polypeptide(L)' 'MKMCLKGKSEDKSKKGRYRCKKCDAVSRKKKHLCKPKKIK' A
#
# COMPACT_ATOMS: atom_id res chain seq x y z
N MET A 1 -17.56 2.62 4.07
CA MET A 1 -16.33 2.45 4.86
C MET A 1 -15.09 2.66 3.99
N LYS A 2 -14.07 3.39 4.48
CA LYS A 2 -12.81 3.60 3.75
C LYS A 2 -11.89 2.39 3.99
N MET A 3 -11.89 1.42 3.06
CA MET A 3 -11.06 0.20 3.07
C MET A 3 -9.58 0.53 2.86
N CYS A 4 -8.99 1.26 3.78
CA CYS A 4 -7.57 1.45 3.84
C CYS A 4 -7.00 0.39 4.77
N LEU A 5 -6.18 -0.51 4.23
CA LEU A 5 -5.40 -1.48 4.98
C LEU A 5 -4.34 -0.71 5.78
N LYS A 6 -4.76 -0.06 6.88
CA LYS A 6 -3.89 0.62 7.84
C LYS A 6 -2.90 -0.40 8.40
N GLY A 7 -1.71 -0.49 7.82
CA GLY A 7 -0.63 -1.37 8.29
C GLY A 7 -0.72 -2.84 7.88
N LYS A 8 -1.83 -3.30 7.27
CA LYS A 8 -1.91 -4.67 6.72
C LYS A 8 -1.26 -4.71 5.34
N SER A 9 0.00 -5.11 5.29
CA SER A 9 0.70 -5.37 4.03
C SER A 9 0.17 -6.67 3.42
N GLU A 10 -0.56 -6.56 2.31
CA GLU A 10 -0.99 -7.72 1.51
C GLU A 10 0.15 -8.33 0.71
N ASP A 11 1.22 -7.58 0.46
CA ASP A 11 2.31 -8.01 -0.41
C ASP A 11 3.66 -7.53 0.12
N LYS A 12 4.75 -8.12 -0.39
CA LYS A 12 6.10 -7.70 -0.03
C LYS A 12 6.48 -6.43 -0.82
N SER A 13 7.35 -5.58 -0.25
CA SER A 13 7.92 -4.41 -0.95
C SER A 13 8.79 -4.83 -2.14
N LYS A 14 8.16 -5.11 -3.28
CA LYS A 14 8.81 -5.37 -4.57
C LYS A 14 8.54 -4.24 -5.56
N LYS A 15 9.45 -4.07 -6.53
CA LYS A 15 9.27 -3.13 -7.65
C LYS A 15 7.93 -3.37 -8.34
N GLY A 16 7.18 -2.31 -8.59
CA GLY A 16 5.82 -2.37 -9.15
C GLY A 16 4.67 -2.45 -8.13
N ARG A 17 4.97 -2.58 -6.83
CA ARG A 17 3.97 -2.45 -5.75
C ARG A 17 3.76 -1.01 -5.31
N TYR A 18 2.73 -0.81 -4.49
CA TYR A 18 2.45 0.47 -3.85
C TYR A 18 2.67 0.35 -2.35
N ARG A 19 3.40 1.31 -1.77
CA ARG A 19 3.61 1.46 -0.33
C ARG A 19 2.82 2.64 0.19
N CYS A 20 2.10 2.48 1.30
CA CYS A 20 1.38 3.55 1.97
C CYS A 20 2.40 4.50 2.61
N LYS A 21 2.42 5.77 2.20
CA LYS A 21 3.31 6.77 2.79
C LYS A 21 2.96 7.12 4.25
N LYS A 22 1.75 6.79 4.70
CA LYS A 22 1.22 7.11 6.04
C LYS A 22 1.37 5.97 7.03
N CYS A 23 1.35 4.74 6.53
CA CYS A 23 1.10 3.54 7.32
C CYS A 23 2.00 2.37 6.91
N ASP A 24 2.94 2.62 6.00
CA ASP A 24 3.92 1.68 5.49
C ASP A 24 3.41 0.39 4.83
N ALA A 25 2.09 0.18 4.83
CA ALA A 25 1.44 -0.96 4.21
C ALA A 25 1.78 -1.08 2.72
N VAL A 26 2.11 -2.30 2.29
CA VAL A 26 2.41 -2.59 0.89
C VAL A 26 1.27 -3.39 0.27
N SER A 27 0.78 -2.94 -0.88
CA SER A 27 -0.26 -3.65 -1.63
C SER A 27 -0.01 -3.57 -3.13
N ARG A 28 -0.58 -4.54 -3.85
CA ARG A 28 -0.63 -4.55 -5.32
C ARG A 28 -1.53 -3.43 -5.86
N LYS A 29 -2.58 -3.07 -5.10
CA LYS A 29 -3.65 -2.17 -5.54
C LYS A 29 -3.59 -0.84 -4.78
N LYS A 30 -3.52 0.28 -5.52
CA LYS A 30 -3.54 1.64 -4.96
C LYS A 30 -4.76 1.89 -4.06
N LYS A 31 -5.92 1.36 -4.46
CA LYS A 31 -7.22 1.53 -3.77
C LYS A 31 -7.27 0.96 -2.35
N HIS A 32 -6.37 0.07 -2.00
CA HIS A 32 -6.30 -0.50 -0.65
C HIS A 32 -5.45 0.37 0.31
N LEU A 33 -4.81 1.43 -0.20
CA LEU A 33 -3.88 2.28 0.54
C LEU A 33 -4.41 3.72 0.53
N CYS A 34 -4.24 4.42 1.66
CA CYS A 34 -4.69 5.80 1.82
C CYS A 34 -3.83 6.78 1.01
N LYS A 35 -2.51 6.56 0.99
CA LYS A 35 -1.52 7.35 0.24
C LYS A 35 -0.53 6.42 -0.46
N PRO A 36 -0.92 5.75 -1.55
CA PRO A 36 -0.08 4.81 -2.27
C PRO A 36 1.08 5.54 -2.99
N LYS A 37 2.31 5.15 -2.69
CA LYS A 37 3.53 5.54 -3.41
C LYS A 37 4.06 4.32 -4.15
N LYS A 38 4.27 4.43 -5.46
CA LYS A 38 4.80 3.32 -6.26
C LYS A 38 6.26 3.06 -5.85
N ILE A 39 6.57 1.81 -5.57
CA ILE A 39 7.94 1.34 -5.35
C ILE A 39 8.55 1.15 -6.75
N LYS A 40 9.50 2.03 -7.10
CA LYS A 40 10.31 1.94 -8.33
C LYS A 40 11.52 1.03 -8.09
#